data_AF-A0AA47NT72-F1
#
_entry.id   AF-A0AA47NT72-F1
#
_cell.length_a   1.000
_cell.length_b   1.000
_cell.length_c   1.000
_cell.angle_alpha   90.00
_cell.angle_beta   90.00
_cell.angle_gamma   90.00
#
_symmetry.space_group_name_H-M   'P 1'
#
loop_
_entity.id
_entity.type
_entity.pdbx_description
1 polymer ?
#
loop_
_entity_poly.entity_id
_entity_poly.type
_entity_poly.pdbx_seq_one_letter_code
_entity_poly.pdbx_strand_id
1 'polypeptide(L)'
;MARRFRKQRKMNVQQALEFLQNMHAVDSDGGSDIEFEMEEDSDASDSELEPEPECDTVPPAETPQAPLCKRARTEPTEQTQRTERARHGTVWEEQSVGAARSAGRLPAHMVLTETAGPTHHAKARIASRLDCFLSLVDTEMLTQIRDCSVAEACRTDAKLDLTVDELMAFIALCYVRGLYGGKSMDMESYWSEIFGLPFFKETMPRNRYRQIMKCLRFDNKDTRAERLLADKFALISDTWNSFVKNSIACYKPGQNITVGEQLFLTKSRCPFTTASKPDKFGIKFWIAADVDTKYMLNALPYLGKDPTRPAGERASETVVMRLIEPFTGKGRNVTMDNFFTSLSLADKLIAKNTSILGTMNKIRQELPPSVKVDTPTELFSTTVMTSGKASLTIYRCKPKKSICILSTMHPTVIIGTEKKKKPDTVTDYNNTKGSVDVLDQMARLYSVKGGTRRWPVAVFYNMLDLAAINAHVLYKTCLDERENRRDFIMGLACELRQNHMKTKAAATAAETAVRVTATLDVPLAPGKTTQC
;
A
#
# COMPACT_ATOMS: atom_id res chain seq x y z
N MET A 1 24.86 17.97 31.90
CA MET A 1 24.43 16.92 30.94
C MET A 1 25.10 17.17 29.60
N ALA A 2 26.19 16.45 29.30
CA ALA A 2 26.87 16.57 28.02
C ALA A 2 25.99 15.95 26.91
N ARG A 3 25.41 16.79 26.03
CA ARG A 3 24.91 16.33 24.74
C ARG A 3 26.09 15.72 24.00
N ARG A 4 26.12 14.39 23.83
CA ARG A 4 27.01 13.74 22.87
C ARG A 4 26.70 14.37 21.52
N PHE A 5 27.61 15.19 20.99
CA PHE A 5 27.57 15.62 19.59
C PHE A 5 27.50 14.36 18.73
N ARG A 6 26.35 14.13 18.10
CA ARG A 6 26.17 13.08 17.10
C ARG A 6 27.02 13.47 15.90
N LYS A 7 28.01 12.65 15.52
CA LYS A 7 28.72 12.83 14.26
C LYS A 7 27.73 12.62 13.12
N GLN A 8 27.25 13.69 12.51
CA GLN A 8 26.59 13.63 11.22
C GLN A 8 27.64 13.25 10.18
N ARG A 9 27.31 12.28 9.33
CA ARG A 9 28.19 11.82 8.26
C ARG A 9 27.59 12.34 6.95
N LYS A 10 28.30 13.24 6.28
CA LYS A 10 27.93 13.66 4.92
C LYS A 10 28.08 12.47 3.99
N MET A 11 27.00 12.12 3.30
CA MET A 11 26.95 10.98 2.38
C MET A 11 26.05 11.35 1.21
N ASN A 12 26.48 11.02 -0.01
CA ASN A 12 25.59 11.12 -1.18
C ASN A 12 24.54 9.99 -1.17
N VAL A 13 23.56 10.04 -2.07
CA VAL A 13 22.43 9.08 -2.11
C VAL A 13 22.92 7.63 -2.23
N GLN A 14 23.93 7.39 -3.06
CA GLN A 14 24.46 6.05 -3.30
C GLN A 14 25.21 5.52 -2.06
N GLN A 15 26.03 6.36 -1.42
CA GLN A 15 26.73 6.03 -0.17
C GLN A 15 25.76 5.76 0.98
N ALA A 16 24.68 6.56 1.09
CA ALA A 16 23.64 6.35 2.09
C ALA A 16 22.86 5.06 1.83
N LEU A 17 22.54 4.76 0.56
CA LEU A 17 21.87 3.52 0.18
C LEU A 17 22.74 2.29 0.49
N GLU A 18 24.01 2.31 0.10
CA GLU A 18 24.97 1.25 0.41
C GLU A 18 25.12 1.06 1.91
N PHE A 19 25.18 2.14 2.69
CA PHE A 19 25.23 2.05 4.15
C PHE A 19 23.97 1.43 4.75
N LEU A 20 22.78 1.78 4.25
CA LEU A 20 21.51 1.21 4.70
C LEU A 20 21.38 -0.27 4.32
N GLN A 21 21.97 -0.67 3.19
CA GLN A 21 21.99 -2.07 2.73
C GLN A 21 23.10 -2.90 3.40
N ASN A 22 24.20 -2.28 3.81
CA ASN A 22 25.34 -2.94 4.44
C ASN A 22 25.04 -3.28 5.91
N MET A 23 24.30 -4.38 6.09
CA MET A 23 23.98 -4.98 7.37
C MET A 23 24.04 -6.50 7.24
N HIS A 24 24.72 -7.17 8.17
CA HIS A 24 24.67 -8.62 8.23
C HIS A 24 23.25 -9.05 8.59
N ALA A 25 22.62 -9.93 7.79
CA ALA A 25 21.19 -10.25 7.92
C ALA A 25 20.82 -10.82 9.31
N VAL A 26 21.81 -11.43 9.99
CA VAL A 26 21.68 -11.99 11.35
C VAL A 26 21.69 -10.90 12.43
N ASP A 27 22.29 -9.73 12.17
CA ASP A 27 22.51 -8.63 13.13
C ASP A 27 21.42 -7.55 13.06
N SER A 28 20.22 -7.90 12.56
CA SER A 28 19.09 -6.97 12.43
C SER A 28 18.50 -6.47 13.78
N ASP A 29 19.16 -6.73 14.91
CA ASP A 29 18.74 -6.35 16.26
C ASP A 29 19.08 -4.89 16.64
N GLY A 30 19.54 -4.08 15.67
CA GLY A 30 19.65 -2.62 15.78
C GLY A 30 21.08 -2.13 15.99
N GLY A 31 21.66 -1.54 14.94
CA GLY A 31 22.99 -0.93 14.97
C GLY A 31 23.04 0.48 15.56
N SER A 32 24.20 1.14 15.39
CA SER A 32 24.49 2.51 15.82
C SER A 32 23.74 3.59 15.00
N ASP A 33 23.32 4.68 15.69
CA ASP A 33 22.69 5.88 15.11
C ASP A 33 23.65 6.62 14.17
N ILE A 34 23.20 6.96 12.97
CA ILE A 34 23.81 8.00 12.12
C ILE A 34 22.68 8.81 11.47
N GLU A 35 22.69 10.12 11.68
CA GLU A 35 21.89 11.08 10.91
C GLU A 35 22.70 11.50 9.68
N PHE A 36 22.06 11.50 8.51
CA PHE A 36 22.66 11.92 7.24
C PHE A 36 22.40 13.41 7.02
N GLU A 37 23.43 14.15 6.62
CA GLU A 37 23.30 15.41 5.89
C GLU A 37 23.61 15.10 4.41
N MET A 38 22.69 15.43 3.53
CA MET A 38 22.89 15.28 2.08
C MET A 38 23.55 16.55 1.52
N GLU A 39 24.50 16.37 0.60
CA GLU A 39 25.02 17.47 -0.20
C GLU A 39 23.99 17.81 -1.28
N GLU A 40 23.56 19.07 -1.34
CA GLU A 40 22.65 19.55 -2.38
C GLU A 40 23.37 19.54 -3.73
N ASP A 41 23.17 18.49 -4.53
CA ASP A 41 23.44 18.56 -5.96
C ASP A 41 22.36 19.47 -6.58
N SER A 42 22.75 20.71 -6.85
CA SER A 42 21.98 21.67 -7.63
C SER A 42 21.88 21.22 -9.09
N ASP A 43 21.01 20.25 -9.37
CA ASP A 43 20.36 20.04 -10.67
C ASP A 43 19.46 18.80 -10.60
N ALA A 44 18.29 18.97 -9.98
CA ALA A 44 17.18 18.03 -10.12
C ALA A 44 15.92 18.83 -10.43
N SER A 45 15.64 18.95 -11.73
CA SER A 45 14.43 19.59 -12.25
C SER A 45 13.20 19.03 -11.54
N ASP A 46 12.47 19.95 -10.94
CA ASP A 46 11.20 19.72 -10.29
C ASP A 46 10.22 19.02 -11.24
N SER A 47 9.71 17.88 -10.82
CA SER A 47 8.50 17.29 -11.41
C SER A 47 7.47 17.29 -10.30
N GLU A 48 6.93 18.48 -10.08
CA GLU A 48 5.77 18.70 -9.25
C GLU A 48 4.61 17.87 -9.78
N LEU A 49 3.96 17.25 -8.80
CA LEU A 49 2.59 16.79 -8.85
C LEU A 49 1.70 18.03 -8.99
N GLU A 50 1.26 18.33 -10.21
CA GLU A 50 0.21 19.32 -10.44
C GLU A 50 -1.16 18.60 -10.42
N PRO A 51 -2.03 18.87 -9.43
CA PRO A 51 -3.47 18.67 -9.60
C PRO A 51 -4.00 19.77 -10.53
N GLU A 52 -4.74 19.40 -11.60
CA GLU A 52 -5.35 20.42 -12.47
C GLU A 52 -6.40 21.23 -11.68
N PRO A 53 -6.47 22.56 -11.86
CA PRO A 53 -7.50 23.39 -11.24
C PRO A 53 -8.84 23.22 -11.98
N GLU A 54 -9.90 23.00 -11.20
CA GLU A 54 -11.28 23.26 -11.59
C GLU A 54 -11.45 24.76 -11.90
N CYS A 55 -12.17 25.11 -12.96
CA CYS A 55 -12.55 26.49 -13.24
C CYS A 55 -14.00 26.52 -13.74
N ASP A 56 -14.87 27.06 -12.89
CA ASP A 56 -16.24 27.44 -13.20
C ASP A 56 -16.31 28.90 -13.70
N THR A 57 -17.10 29.11 -14.75
CA THR A 57 -17.82 30.34 -15.19
C THR A 57 -16.95 31.55 -15.65
N VAL A 58 -17.14 32.23 -16.80
CA VAL A 58 -18.25 33.08 -17.36
C VAL A 58 -17.77 33.56 -18.79
N PRO A 59 -18.50 34.29 -19.68
CA PRO A 59 -19.78 34.14 -20.41
C PRO A 59 -19.58 33.99 -21.96
N PRO A 60 -20.63 33.94 -22.83
CA PRO A 60 -20.49 33.58 -24.24
C PRO A 60 -20.23 34.78 -25.16
N ALA A 61 -19.40 34.59 -26.19
CA ALA A 61 -19.24 35.53 -27.30
C ALA A 61 -19.41 34.81 -28.65
N GLU A 62 -20.55 35.14 -29.27
CA GLU A 62 -20.84 35.34 -30.70
C GLU A 62 -20.12 34.50 -31.77
N THR A 63 -20.92 33.67 -32.44
CA THR A 63 -20.68 33.07 -33.76
C THR A 63 -20.50 34.11 -34.87
N PRO A 64 -19.54 33.88 -35.78
CA PRO A 64 -19.75 34.20 -37.20
C PRO A 64 -19.78 32.93 -38.08
N GLN A 65 -20.66 33.01 -39.07
CA GLN A 65 -21.10 31.98 -40.00
C GLN A 65 -20.00 31.41 -40.90
N ALA A 66 -20.15 30.13 -41.24
CA ALA A 66 -19.35 29.43 -42.25
C ALA A 66 -19.71 29.86 -43.68
N PRO A 67 -18.74 30.02 -44.60
CA PRO A 67 -19.03 30.03 -46.02
C PRO A 67 -19.12 28.60 -46.57
N LEU A 68 -20.22 28.34 -47.27
CA LEU A 68 -20.49 27.17 -48.10
C LEU A 68 -19.36 26.94 -49.11
N CYS A 69 -18.63 25.82 -49.00
CA CYS A 69 -17.72 25.35 -50.04
C CYS A 69 -18.31 24.17 -50.81
N LYS A 70 -18.16 24.24 -52.13
CA LYS A 70 -18.84 23.48 -53.17
C LYS A 70 -18.51 21.99 -53.11
N ARG A 71 -19.51 21.17 -53.46
CA ARG A 71 -19.40 19.71 -53.69
C ARG A 71 -18.23 19.39 -54.64
N ALA A 72 -17.15 18.86 -54.10
CA ALA A 72 -16.14 18.15 -54.86
C ALA A 72 -16.42 16.65 -54.74
N ARG A 73 -16.72 16.03 -55.87
CA ARG A 73 -16.86 14.58 -56.07
C ARG A 73 -15.52 13.93 -55.70
N THR A 74 -15.49 13.16 -54.62
CA THR A 74 -14.32 12.34 -54.23
C THR A 74 -14.65 10.89 -54.54
N GLU A 75 -13.82 10.29 -55.37
CA GLU A 75 -13.83 8.86 -55.70
C GLU A 75 -13.57 8.02 -54.43
N PRO A 76 -14.03 6.76 -54.38
CA PRO A 76 -13.82 5.92 -53.21
C PRO A 76 -12.36 5.48 -53.17
N THR A 77 -11.56 6.17 -52.35
CA THR A 77 -10.21 5.70 -52.00
C THR A 77 -10.35 4.45 -51.16
N GLU A 78 -9.94 3.29 -51.70
CA GLU A 78 -9.74 2.07 -50.93
C GLU A 78 -8.78 2.40 -49.77
N GLN A 79 -9.30 2.48 -48.55
CA GLN A 79 -8.49 2.68 -47.35
C GLN A 79 -7.66 1.41 -47.13
N THR A 80 -6.44 1.39 -47.65
CA THR A 80 -5.47 0.35 -47.36
C THR A 80 -5.16 0.40 -45.86
N GLN A 81 -5.62 -0.58 -45.08
CA GLN A 81 -5.34 -0.67 -43.65
C GLN A 81 -3.83 -0.70 -43.42
N ARG A 82 -3.31 0.32 -42.74
CA ARG A 82 -1.88 0.44 -42.48
C ARG A 82 -1.45 -0.62 -41.47
N THR A 83 -0.54 -1.50 -41.91
CA THR A 83 0.02 -2.56 -41.06
C THR A 83 1.48 -2.24 -40.73
N GLU A 84 1.87 -2.39 -39.46
CA GLU A 84 3.23 -2.15 -38.99
C GLU A 84 3.79 -3.37 -38.24
N ARG A 85 5.05 -3.70 -38.49
CA ARG A 85 5.76 -4.76 -37.76
C ARG A 85 6.75 -4.13 -36.76
N ALA A 86 6.59 -4.45 -35.49
CA ALA A 86 7.51 -4.06 -34.43
C ALA A 86 8.84 -4.84 -34.52
N ARG A 87 9.90 -4.35 -33.88
CA ARG A 87 11.23 -5.02 -33.90
C ARG A 87 11.19 -6.43 -33.31
N HIS A 88 10.31 -6.65 -32.34
CA HIS A 88 10.07 -7.96 -31.72
C HIS A 88 9.31 -8.94 -32.65
N GLY A 89 8.77 -8.47 -33.78
CA GLY A 89 7.97 -9.27 -34.71
C GLY A 89 6.45 -9.13 -34.56
N THR A 90 5.99 -8.44 -33.51
CA THR A 90 4.56 -8.12 -33.31
C THR A 90 4.01 -7.34 -34.50
N VAL A 91 2.87 -7.77 -35.04
CA VAL A 91 2.16 -7.10 -36.13
C VAL A 91 1.02 -6.27 -35.54
N TRP A 92 0.92 -5.03 -35.99
CA TRP A 92 -0.07 -4.05 -35.56
C TRP A 92 -0.84 -3.55 -36.77
N GLU A 93 -2.17 -3.52 -36.67
CA GLU A 93 -3.08 -3.06 -37.71
C GLU A 93 -3.79 -1.79 -37.25
N GLU A 94 -3.71 -0.73 -38.06
CA GLU A 94 -4.37 0.55 -37.77
C GLU A 94 -5.90 0.38 -37.86
N GLN A 95 -6.60 0.77 -36.79
CA GLN A 95 -8.05 0.70 -36.70
C GLN A 95 -8.64 2.11 -36.85
N SER A 96 -9.72 2.23 -37.61
CA SER A 96 -10.46 3.49 -37.71
C SER A 96 -11.09 3.87 -36.37
N VAL A 97 -10.83 5.09 -35.92
CA VAL A 97 -11.35 5.59 -34.64
C VAL A 97 -12.84 5.92 -34.78
N GLY A 98 -13.66 5.52 -33.80
CA GLY A 98 -15.09 5.82 -33.80
C GLY A 98 -15.96 4.90 -34.66
N ALA A 99 -15.43 3.77 -35.16
CA ALA A 99 -16.30 2.71 -35.71
C ALA A 99 -17.28 2.26 -34.61
N ALA A 100 -18.58 2.41 -34.87
CA ALA A 100 -19.62 2.03 -33.92
C ALA A 100 -19.43 0.58 -33.48
N ARG A 101 -19.58 0.30 -32.18
CA ARG A 101 -19.68 -1.07 -31.68
C ARG A 101 -20.71 -1.80 -32.54
N SER A 102 -20.29 -2.81 -33.30
CA SER A 102 -21.27 -3.80 -33.77
C SER A 102 -21.96 -4.32 -32.51
N ALA A 103 -23.30 -4.36 -32.53
CA ALA A 103 -24.11 -4.80 -31.40
C ALA A 103 -23.85 -6.30 -31.14
N GLY A 104 -22.71 -6.60 -30.52
CA GLY A 104 -22.22 -7.92 -30.17
C GLY A 104 -22.13 -8.07 -28.67
N ARG A 105 -22.17 -9.33 -28.21
CA ARG A 105 -22.00 -9.69 -26.80
C ARG A 105 -20.64 -9.21 -26.30
N LEU A 106 -20.60 -8.57 -25.11
CA LEU A 106 -19.34 -8.21 -24.46
C LEU A 106 -18.44 -9.45 -24.33
N PRO A 107 -17.12 -9.33 -24.57
CA PRO A 107 -16.17 -10.41 -24.36
C PRO A 107 -16.29 -10.97 -22.93
N ALA A 108 -16.18 -12.29 -22.78
CA ALA A 108 -16.32 -12.97 -21.48
C ALA A 108 -15.38 -12.41 -20.40
N HIS A 109 -14.21 -11.89 -20.80
CA HIS A 109 -13.21 -11.31 -19.91
C HIS A 109 -13.55 -9.90 -19.43
N MET A 110 -14.68 -9.35 -19.88
CA MET A 110 -15.22 -8.05 -19.48
C MET A 110 -16.55 -8.18 -18.72
N VAL A 111 -17.07 -9.39 -18.54
CA VAL A 111 -18.33 -9.62 -17.82
C VAL A 111 -18.01 -9.99 -16.38
N LEU A 112 -18.30 -9.06 -15.45
CA LEU A 112 -18.11 -9.31 -14.02
C LEU A 112 -19.08 -10.42 -13.55
N THR A 113 -18.52 -11.51 -13.04
CA THR A 113 -19.30 -12.71 -12.61
C THR A 113 -19.49 -12.81 -11.10
N GLU A 114 -18.99 -11.85 -10.34
CA GLU A 114 -18.98 -11.89 -8.87
C GLU A 114 -19.34 -10.52 -8.29
N THR A 115 -20.20 -10.51 -7.27
CA THR A 115 -20.53 -9.30 -6.52
C THR A 115 -19.36 -8.87 -5.64
N ALA A 116 -19.00 -7.60 -5.72
CA ALA A 116 -17.94 -6.99 -4.92
C ALA A 116 -18.35 -6.86 -3.43
N GLY A 117 -17.35 -6.80 -2.56
CA GLY A 117 -17.53 -6.55 -1.13
C GLY A 117 -16.99 -7.67 -0.23
N PRO A 118 -17.30 -7.62 1.07
CA PRO A 118 -16.84 -8.62 2.03
C PRO A 118 -17.32 -10.03 1.67
N THR A 119 -16.43 -11.01 1.84
CA THR A 119 -16.77 -12.42 1.64
C THR A 119 -17.71 -12.93 2.72
N HIS A 120 -18.36 -14.07 2.49
CA HIS A 120 -19.11 -14.76 3.55
C HIS A 120 -18.23 -15.06 4.78
N HIS A 121 -16.96 -15.39 4.53
CA HIS A 121 -15.95 -15.61 5.56
C HIS A 121 -15.73 -14.39 6.48
N ALA A 122 -15.73 -13.18 5.92
CA ALA A 122 -15.66 -11.95 6.70
C ALA A 122 -17.00 -11.65 7.40
N LYS A 123 -18.11 -11.68 6.66
CA LYS A 123 -19.45 -11.36 7.18
C LYS A 123 -19.86 -12.24 8.36
N ALA A 124 -19.45 -13.50 8.39
CA ALA A 124 -19.78 -14.43 9.47
C ALA A 124 -19.07 -14.13 10.81
N ARG A 125 -18.00 -13.33 10.79
CA ARG A 125 -17.21 -13.02 12.00
C ARG A 125 -17.32 -11.59 12.48
N ILE A 126 -17.67 -10.67 11.59
CA ILE A 126 -17.60 -9.24 11.88
C ILE A 126 -18.86 -8.80 12.61
N ALA A 127 -18.70 -8.44 13.89
CA ALA A 127 -19.72 -7.76 14.69
C ALA A 127 -19.23 -6.44 15.29
N SER A 128 -17.92 -6.16 15.25
CA SER A 128 -17.28 -5.00 15.88
C SER A 128 -16.09 -4.46 15.07
N ARG A 129 -15.50 -3.34 15.51
CA ARG A 129 -14.26 -2.80 14.90
C ARG A 129 -13.11 -3.77 15.14
N LEU A 130 -13.05 -4.36 16.33
CA LEU A 130 -12.07 -5.36 16.71
C LEU A 130 -12.19 -6.61 15.83
N ASP A 131 -13.39 -7.10 15.54
CA ASP A 131 -13.55 -8.27 14.66
C ASP A 131 -13.10 -7.98 13.22
N CYS A 132 -13.31 -6.75 12.73
CA CYS A 132 -12.77 -6.32 11.44
C CYS A 132 -11.24 -6.37 11.42
N PHE A 133 -10.60 -5.90 12.51
CA PHE A 133 -9.14 -5.95 12.65
C PHE A 133 -8.63 -7.39 12.82
N LEU A 134 -9.25 -8.19 13.67
CA LEU A 134 -8.86 -9.59 13.94
C LEU A 134 -9.14 -10.52 12.75
N SER A 135 -10.03 -10.14 11.83
CA SER A 135 -10.18 -10.83 10.55
C SER A 135 -8.96 -10.67 9.63
N LEU A 136 -8.10 -9.67 9.88
CA LEU A 136 -6.90 -9.36 9.11
C LEU A 136 -5.62 -9.72 9.87
N VAL A 137 -5.54 -9.32 11.14
CA VAL A 137 -4.45 -9.60 12.07
C VAL A 137 -4.99 -10.53 13.14
N ASP A 138 -4.99 -11.82 12.84
CA ASP A 138 -5.65 -12.83 13.67
C ASP A 138 -4.88 -13.12 14.98
N THR A 139 -5.55 -13.87 15.86
CA THR A 139 -5.01 -14.23 17.17
C THR A 139 -3.77 -15.14 17.06
N GLU A 140 -3.63 -15.93 15.98
CA GLU A 140 -2.45 -16.77 15.76
C GLU A 140 -1.22 -15.91 15.47
N MET A 141 -1.36 -14.91 14.59
CA MET A 141 -0.33 -13.91 14.32
C MET A 141 0.06 -13.17 15.61
N LEU A 142 -0.91 -12.69 16.39
CA LEU A 142 -0.63 -11.99 17.64
C LEU A 142 0.07 -12.89 18.67
N THR A 143 -0.30 -14.17 18.73
CA THR A 143 0.33 -15.17 19.60
C THR A 143 1.78 -15.42 19.17
N GLN A 144 2.03 -15.58 17.86
CA GLN A 144 3.38 -15.71 17.31
C GLN A 144 4.25 -14.49 17.66
N ILE A 145 3.74 -13.27 17.47
CA ILE A 145 4.45 -12.04 17.82
C ILE A 145 4.77 -12.01 19.30
N ARG A 146 3.80 -12.38 20.15
CA ARG A 146 3.99 -12.47 21.60
C ARG A 146 5.10 -13.46 21.94
N ASP A 147 5.02 -14.69 21.45
CA ASP A 147 5.95 -15.78 21.76
C ASP A 147 7.38 -15.42 21.35
N CYS A 148 7.56 -14.87 20.13
CA CYS A 148 8.86 -14.43 19.64
C CYS A 148 9.43 -13.28 20.49
N SER A 149 8.57 -12.36 20.94
CA SER A 149 8.98 -11.21 21.75
C SER A 149 9.37 -11.61 23.17
N VAL A 150 8.65 -12.57 23.77
CA VAL A 150 8.99 -13.14 25.08
C VAL A 150 10.30 -13.92 24.99
N ALA A 151 10.49 -14.74 23.95
CA ALA A 151 11.74 -15.47 23.74
C ALA A 151 12.95 -14.53 23.62
N GLU A 152 12.82 -13.39 22.95
CA GLU A 152 13.87 -12.38 22.87
C GLU A 152 14.16 -11.71 24.22
N ALA A 153 13.12 -11.46 25.02
CA ALA A 153 13.29 -10.89 26.35
C ALA A 153 14.07 -11.85 27.26
N CYS A 154 13.73 -13.15 27.25
CA CYS A 154 14.48 -14.18 27.96
C CYS A 154 15.96 -14.22 27.55
N ARG A 155 16.29 -14.08 26.27
CA ARG A 155 17.68 -14.04 25.78
C ARG A 155 18.46 -12.81 26.25
N THR A 156 17.77 -11.69 26.50
CA THR A 156 18.41 -10.42 26.92
C THR A 156 18.34 -10.20 28.44
N ASP A 157 18.05 -11.26 29.20
CA ASP A 157 17.82 -11.24 30.65
C ASP A 157 16.78 -10.20 31.09
N ALA A 158 15.83 -9.91 30.20
CA ALA A 158 14.71 -9.02 30.46
C ALA A 158 13.51 -9.85 30.90
N LYS A 159 12.97 -9.59 32.10
CA LYS A 159 11.73 -10.20 32.56
C LYS A 159 10.53 -9.58 31.84
N LEU A 160 10.08 -10.19 30.74
CA LEU A 160 8.88 -9.79 29.99
C LEU A 160 7.86 -10.93 30.00
N ASP A 161 6.87 -10.82 30.87
CA ASP A 161 5.66 -11.65 30.81
C ASP A 161 4.60 -10.88 30.00
N LEU A 162 4.58 -11.09 28.68
CA LEU A 162 3.68 -10.39 27.75
C LEU A 162 2.48 -11.29 27.43
N THR A 163 1.26 -10.78 27.61
CA THR A 163 0.03 -11.47 27.16
C THR A 163 -0.42 -10.94 25.80
N VAL A 164 -1.28 -11.70 25.11
CA VAL A 164 -1.88 -11.25 23.84
C VAL A 164 -2.73 -9.99 24.04
N ASP A 165 -3.51 -9.92 25.14
CA ASP A 165 -4.29 -8.73 25.48
C ASP A 165 -3.41 -7.50 25.72
N GLU A 166 -2.26 -7.66 26.38
CA GLU A 166 -1.31 -6.55 26.56
C GLU A 166 -0.64 -6.14 25.23
N LEU A 167 -0.35 -7.10 24.34
CA LEU A 167 0.13 -6.80 22.99
C LEU A 167 -0.92 -6.02 22.17
N MET A 168 -2.19 -6.39 22.26
CA MET A 168 -3.28 -5.63 21.63
C MET A 168 -3.40 -4.22 22.21
N ALA A 169 -3.27 -4.06 23.53
CA ALA A 169 -3.22 -2.75 24.18
C ALA A 169 -1.99 -1.92 23.72
N PHE A 170 -0.84 -2.56 23.49
CA PHE A 170 0.32 -1.90 22.88
C PHE A 170 0.03 -1.42 21.44
N ILE A 171 -0.66 -2.22 20.62
CA ILE A 171 -1.09 -1.84 19.26
C ILE A 171 -2.09 -0.68 19.33
N ALA A 172 -3.01 -0.67 20.29
CA ALA A 172 -3.93 0.45 20.52
C ALA A 172 -3.17 1.77 20.73
N LEU A 173 -2.11 1.75 21.55
CA LEU A 173 -1.25 2.92 21.74
C LEU A 173 -0.52 3.33 20.46
N CYS A 174 -0.12 2.38 19.62
CA CYS A 174 0.46 2.69 18.31
C CYS A 174 -0.54 3.44 17.41
N TYR A 175 -1.81 3.02 17.39
CA TYR A 175 -2.88 3.70 16.65
C TYR A 175 -3.17 5.10 17.18
N VAL A 176 -3.37 5.26 18.49
CA VAL A 176 -3.62 6.59 19.07
C VAL A 176 -2.40 7.50 18.85
N ARG A 177 -1.18 6.97 18.91
CA ARG A 177 0.02 7.73 18.55
C ARG A 177 -0.05 8.25 17.11
N GLY A 178 -0.44 7.40 16.16
CA GLY A 178 -0.61 7.78 14.75
C GLY A 178 -1.65 8.88 14.54
N LEU A 179 -2.74 8.85 15.33
CA LEU A 179 -3.80 9.87 15.29
C LEU A 179 -3.36 11.24 15.84
N TYR A 180 -2.57 11.28 16.92
CA TYR A 180 -2.22 12.50 17.67
C TYR A 180 -0.78 12.97 17.45
N GLY A 181 -0.27 12.90 16.21
CA GLY A 181 1.00 13.53 15.86
C GLY A 181 2.17 12.57 15.61
N GLY A 182 1.93 11.25 15.57
CA GLY A 182 2.79 10.25 14.96
C GLY A 182 4.30 10.44 15.21
N LYS A 183 5.03 10.82 14.16
CA LYS A 183 6.50 11.04 14.16
C LYS A 183 6.93 12.45 14.61
N SER A 184 5.99 13.36 14.79
CA SER A 184 6.25 14.78 15.10
C SER A 184 6.41 15.04 16.60
N MET A 185 5.99 14.10 17.45
CA MET A 185 6.18 14.17 18.90
C MET A 185 7.14 13.09 19.37
N ASP A 186 7.96 13.41 20.37
CA ASP A 186 8.79 12.41 21.01
C ASP A 186 7.91 11.40 21.78
N MET A 187 8.41 10.18 21.94
CA MET A 187 7.67 9.10 22.59
C MET A 187 7.32 9.40 24.06
N GLU A 188 8.17 10.12 24.79
CA GLU A 188 7.99 10.37 26.22
C GLU A 188 6.89 11.41 26.48
N SER A 189 6.71 12.37 25.57
CA SER A 189 5.67 13.39 25.64
C SER A 189 4.26 12.81 25.79
N TYR A 190 3.97 11.64 25.23
CA TYR A 190 2.66 10.97 25.39
C TYR A 190 2.34 10.59 26.85
N TRP A 191 3.37 10.41 27.68
CA TRP A 191 3.25 10.14 29.12
C TRP A 191 3.56 11.37 30.00
N SER A 192 3.60 12.57 29.44
CA SER A 192 3.76 13.80 30.23
C SER A 192 2.61 13.99 31.23
N GLU A 193 2.91 14.48 32.44
CA GLU A 193 1.90 14.84 33.45
C GLU A 193 0.95 15.94 32.99
N ILE A 194 1.47 16.93 32.27
CA ILE A 194 0.70 18.12 31.90
C ILE A 194 0.15 18.01 30.48
N PHE A 195 0.96 17.50 29.55
CA PHE A 195 0.65 17.50 28.11
C PHE A 195 0.44 16.11 27.52
N GLY A 196 0.50 15.07 28.36
CA GLY A 196 0.31 13.69 27.93
C GLY A 196 -1.14 13.38 27.64
N LEU A 197 -1.37 12.24 27.00
CA LEU A 197 -2.72 11.74 26.75
C LEU A 197 -3.09 10.76 27.87
N PRO A 198 -4.20 10.97 28.62
CA PRO A 198 -4.63 10.07 29.68
C PRO A 198 -4.72 8.62 29.22
N PHE A 199 -5.19 8.41 27.98
CA PHE A 199 -5.26 7.11 27.32
C PHE A 199 -3.95 6.32 27.40
N PHE A 200 -2.78 6.96 27.27
CA PHE A 200 -1.49 6.27 27.32
C PHE A 200 -1.16 5.78 28.73
N LYS A 201 -1.26 6.67 29.72
CA LYS A 201 -0.96 6.37 31.13
C LYS A 201 -1.91 5.34 31.72
N GLU A 202 -3.20 5.50 31.44
CA GLU A 202 -4.24 4.57 31.86
C GLU A 202 -4.00 3.18 31.28
N THR A 203 -3.59 3.10 30.01
CA THR A 203 -3.35 1.81 29.35
C THR A 203 -2.12 1.12 29.91
N MET A 204 -0.93 1.70 29.74
CA MET A 204 0.29 1.08 30.29
C MET A 204 1.35 2.11 30.69
N PRO A 205 2.22 1.78 31.66
CA PRO A 205 3.35 2.64 32.01
C PRO A 205 4.34 2.82 30.85
N ARG A 206 4.95 4.01 30.74
CA ARG A 206 5.96 4.34 29.72
C ARG A 206 7.08 3.31 29.62
N ASN A 207 7.60 2.87 30.76
CA ASN A 207 8.72 1.91 30.80
C ASN A 207 8.28 0.53 30.27
N ARG A 208 7.02 0.14 30.50
CA ARG A 208 6.45 -1.10 29.97
C ARG A 208 6.30 -1.03 28.45
N TYR A 209 5.77 0.08 27.93
CA TYR A 209 5.71 0.32 26.48
C TYR A 209 7.10 0.23 25.84
N ARG A 210 8.11 0.87 26.44
CA ARG A 210 9.51 0.81 25.97
C ARG A 210 10.07 -0.61 26.00
N GLN A 211 9.75 -1.39 27.03
CA GLN A 211 10.19 -2.77 27.16
C GLN A 211 9.61 -3.66 26.04
N ILE A 212 8.30 -3.57 25.81
CA ILE A 212 7.62 -4.28 24.70
C ILE A 212 8.25 -3.87 23.38
N MET A 213 8.39 -2.56 23.14
CA MET A 213 8.96 -2.06 21.90
C MET A 213 10.38 -2.58 21.68
N LYS A 214 11.23 -2.64 22.71
CA LYS A 214 12.60 -3.20 22.63
C LYS A 214 12.61 -4.69 22.28
N CYS A 215 11.71 -5.48 22.87
CA CYS A 215 11.69 -6.94 22.72
C CYS A 215 10.87 -7.42 21.51
N LEU A 216 10.07 -6.55 20.88
CA LEU A 216 9.18 -6.92 19.77
C LEU A 216 9.93 -7.70 18.67
N ARG A 217 9.48 -8.92 18.38
CA ARG A 217 9.99 -9.82 17.32
C ARG A 217 8.82 -10.53 16.64
N PHE A 218 9.06 -11.00 15.41
CA PHE A 218 8.04 -11.67 14.58
C PHE A 218 8.48 -13.06 14.12
N ASP A 219 9.67 -13.50 14.53
CA ASP A 219 10.24 -14.78 14.16
C ASP A 219 11.06 -15.43 15.28
N ASN A 220 11.24 -16.75 15.17
CA ASN A 220 12.13 -17.48 16.04
C ASN A 220 13.60 -17.34 15.58
N LYS A 221 14.39 -16.62 16.39
CA LYS A 221 15.81 -16.35 16.17
C LYS A 221 16.66 -17.62 15.97
N ASP A 222 16.29 -18.74 16.59
CA ASP A 222 17.07 -19.99 16.52
C ASP A 222 17.03 -20.62 15.12
N THR A 223 15.94 -20.42 14.38
CA THR A 223 15.75 -20.93 13.01
C THR A 223 16.09 -19.90 11.93
N ARG A 224 16.39 -18.65 12.32
CA ARG A 224 16.48 -17.51 11.41
C ARG A 224 17.59 -17.67 10.37
N ALA A 225 18.76 -18.17 10.77
CA ALA A 225 19.90 -18.30 9.89
C ALA A 225 19.60 -19.23 8.70
N GLU A 226 18.93 -20.35 8.95
CA GLU A 226 18.49 -21.30 7.92
C GLU A 226 17.40 -20.69 7.03
N ARG A 227 16.38 -20.07 7.62
CA ARG A 227 15.28 -19.45 6.84
C ARG A 227 15.78 -18.33 5.92
N LEU A 228 16.77 -17.56 6.35
CA LEU A 228 17.38 -16.49 5.54
C LEU A 228 18.08 -16.99 4.26
N LEU A 229 18.44 -18.28 4.19
CA LEU A 229 19.01 -18.87 2.97
C LEU A 229 17.97 -18.92 1.84
N ALA A 230 16.70 -19.14 2.17
CA ALA A 230 15.60 -19.23 1.22
C ALA A 230 14.78 -17.93 1.13
N ASP A 231 14.65 -17.21 2.24
CA ASP A 231 13.75 -16.06 2.37
C ASP A 231 14.44 -14.86 3.01
N LYS A 232 14.76 -13.86 2.20
CA LYS A 232 15.37 -12.60 2.66
C LYS A 232 14.47 -11.78 3.60
N PHE A 233 13.17 -12.09 3.64
CA PHE A 233 12.15 -11.40 4.43
C PHE A 233 11.79 -12.16 5.72
N ALA A 234 12.46 -13.29 6.00
CA ALA A 234 12.12 -14.27 7.03
C ALA A 234 11.84 -13.70 8.44
N LEU A 235 12.42 -12.54 8.79
CA LEU A 235 12.21 -11.91 10.09
C LEU A 235 10.77 -11.45 10.35
N ILE A 236 9.92 -11.36 9.33
CA ILE A 236 8.48 -11.04 9.47
C ILE A 236 7.59 -11.74 8.44
N SER A 237 8.15 -12.58 7.56
CA SER A 237 7.41 -13.24 6.48
C SER A 237 6.14 -13.95 6.92
N ASP A 238 6.19 -14.73 8.00
CA ASP A 238 5.05 -15.53 8.45
C ASP A 238 3.86 -14.64 8.84
N THR A 239 4.13 -13.58 9.60
CA THR A 239 3.14 -12.56 9.98
C THR A 239 2.62 -11.81 8.75
N TRP A 240 3.52 -11.34 7.87
CA TRP A 240 3.13 -10.58 6.67
C TRP A 240 2.29 -11.42 5.70
N ASN A 241 2.71 -12.65 5.42
CA ASN A 241 2.02 -13.54 4.50
C ASN A 241 0.64 -13.94 5.03
N SER A 242 0.51 -14.14 6.35
CA SER A 242 -0.78 -14.40 7.00
C SER A 242 -1.72 -13.20 6.87
N PHE A 243 -1.22 -11.98 7.11
CA PHE A 243 -1.99 -10.74 6.90
C PHE A 243 -2.49 -10.59 5.45
N VAL A 244 -1.61 -10.83 4.47
CA VAL A 244 -1.97 -10.76 3.05
C VAL A 244 -2.99 -11.83 2.68
N LYS A 245 -2.80 -13.07 3.15
CA LYS A 245 -3.74 -14.18 2.96
C LYS A 245 -5.12 -13.83 3.52
N ASN A 246 -5.17 -13.26 4.72
CA ASN A 246 -6.40 -12.83 5.36
C ASN A 246 -7.08 -11.68 4.59
N SER A 247 -6.29 -10.74 4.06
CA SER A 247 -6.81 -9.65 3.21
C SER A 247 -7.49 -10.19 1.94
N ILE A 248 -6.87 -11.17 1.27
CA ILE A 248 -7.45 -11.86 0.10
C ILE A 248 -8.74 -12.60 0.50
N ALA A 249 -8.73 -13.30 1.63
CA ALA A 249 -9.86 -14.11 2.09
C ALA A 249 -11.08 -13.28 2.53
N CYS A 250 -10.87 -12.04 2.97
CA CYS A 250 -11.93 -11.21 3.53
C CYS A 250 -12.72 -10.40 2.49
N TYR A 251 -12.17 -10.15 1.30
CA TYR A 251 -12.75 -9.18 0.37
C TYR A 251 -12.71 -9.60 -1.10
N LYS A 252 -13.84 -9.41 -1.80
CA LYS A 252 -13.94 -9.57 -3.25
C LYS A 252 -13.89 -8.19 -3.90
N PRO A 253 -12.86 -7.89 -4.72
CA PRO A 253 -12.76 -6.60 -5.38
C PRO A 253 -13.87 -6.38 -6.41
N GLY A 254 -14.13 -5.11 -6.70
CA GLY A 254 -14.96 -4.65 -7.79
C GLY A 254 -14.40 -4.99 -9.16
N GLN A 255 -14.93 -4.31 -10.18
CA GLN A 255 -14.53 -4.55 -11.55
C GLN A 255 -13.08 -4.14 -11.82
N ASN A 256 -12.60 -3.08 -11.18
CA ASN A 256 -11.29 -2.49 -11.46
C ASN A 256 -10.33 -2.67 -10.28
N ILE A 257 -9.15 -3.21 -10.57
CA ILE A 257 -8.04 -3.38 -9.64
C ILE A 257 -6.87 -2.55 -10.16
N THR A 258 -6.15 -1.86 -9.27
CA THR A 258 -4.91 -1.17 -9.62
C THR A 258 -3.72 -1.94 -9.07
N VAL A 259 -2.70 -2.17 -9.90
CA VAL A 259 -1.38 -2.66 -9.46
C VAL A 259 -0.39 -1.51 -9.52
N GLY A 260 0.33 -1.28 -8.42
CA GLY A 260 1.29 -0.19 -8.30
C GLY A 260 2.33 -0.46 -7.23
N GLU A 261 3.06 0.60 -6.88
CA GLU A 261 4.19 0.54 -5.95
C GLU A 261 3.95 1.45 -4.76
N GLN A 262 4.23 0.94 -3.56
CA GLN A 262 4.32 1.74 -2.33
C GLN A 262 5.77 1.78 -1.86
N LEU A 263 6.27 2.96 -1.52
CA LEU A 263 7.54 3.11 -0.81
C LEU A 263 7.29 3.48 0.65
N PHE A 264 7.36 2.50 1.55
CA PHE A 264 7.26 2.76 2.98
C PHE A 264 8.55 3.39 3.49
N LEU A 265 8.53 4.70 3.71
CA LEU A 265 9.72 5.47 4.09
C LEU A 265 10.27 4.97 5.42
N THR A 266 11.55 4.61 5.46
CA THR A 266 12.27 4.25 6.68
C THR A 266 13.76 4.49 6.52
N LYS A 267 14.43 4.83 7.62
CA LYS A 267 15.89 4.93 7.72
C LYS A 267 16.50 3.74 8.49
N SER A 268 15.70 2.71 8.79
CA SER A 268 16.21 1.47 9.36
C SER A 268 17.13 0.79 8.35
N ARG A 269 18.24 0.22 8.81
CA ARG A 269 19.10 -0.59 7.94
C ARG A 269 18.34 -1.83 7.49
N CYS A 270 18.39 -2.09 6.19
CA CYS A 270 17.66 -3.16 5.55
C CYS A 270 18.36 -3.53 4.22
N PRO A 271 18.66 -4.82 3.98
CA PRO A 271 19.39 -5.27 2.78
C PRO A 271 18.71 -4.94 1.45
N PHE A 272 17.40 -4.67 1.47
CA PHE A 272 16.57 -4.38 0.30
C PHE A 272 15.91 -2.99 0.38
N THR A 273 16.52 -2.06 1.13
CA THR A 273 16.15 -0.65 1.07
C THR A 273 16.29 -0.12 -0.36
N THR A 274 15.37 0.73 -0.77
CA THR A 274 15.39 1.45 -2.05
C THR A 274 15.24 2.94 -1.83
N ALA A 275 15.62 3.74 -2.82
CA ALA A 275 15.43 5.19 -2.84
C ALA A 275 14.57 5.60 -4.04
N SER A 276 13.59 6.49 -3.84
CA SER A 276 12.80 7.06 -4.95
C SER A 276 13.26 8.45 -5.37
N LYS A 277 13.82 9.23 -4.44
CA LYS A 277 14.39 10.56 -4.63
C LYS A 277 15.57 10.75 -3.66
N PRO A 278 16.43 11.76 -3.88
CA PRO A 278 17.27 12.33 -2.82
C PRO A 278 16.45 12.44 -1.51
N ASP A 279 16.98 11.95 -0.40
CA ASP A 279 16.36 11.89 0.94
C ASP A 279 15.15 10.95 1.18
N LYS A 280 14.66 10.22 0.17
CA LYS A 280 13.50 9.32 0.31
C LYS A 280 13.90 7.85 0.21
N PHE A 281 14.37 7.31 1.34
CA PHE A 281 14.69 5.89 1.51
C PHE A 281 13.54 5.11 2.14
N GLY A 282 13.33 3.88 1.71
CA GLY A 282 12.29 3.03 2.26
C GLY A 282 12.29 1.59 1.76
N ILE A 283 11.37 0.81 2.32
CA ILE A 283 11.08 -0.56 1.88
C ILE A 283 9.96 -0.46 0.85
N LYS A 284 10.18 -1.03 -0.32
CA LYS A 284 9.23 -1.00 -1.42
C LYS A 284 8.33 -2.23 -1.39
N PHE A 285 7.04 -2.01 -1.65
CA PHE A 285 6.02 -3.05 -1.78
C PHE A 285 5.30 -2.89 -3.11
N TRP A 286 5.04 -4.00 -3.79
CA TRP A 286 4.09 -4.04 -4.90
C TRP A 286 2.72 -4.36 -4.34
N ILE A 287 1.71 -3.56 -4.70
CA ILE A 287 0.37 -3.65 -4.12
C ILE A 287 -0.67 -3.78 -5.23
N ALA A 288 -1.62 -4.69 -5.05
CA ALA A 288 -2.90 -4.69 -5.74
C ALA A 288 -3.96 -4.08 -4.81
N ALA A 289 -4.71 -3.10 -5.30
CA ALA A 289 -5.77 -2.43 -4.56
C ALA A 289 -7.07 -2.34 -5.38
N ASP A 290 -8.20 -2.46 -4.69
CA ASP A 290 -9.52 -2.22 -5.27
C ASP A 290 -9.69 -0.74 -5.61
N VAL A 291 -10.17 -0.43 -6.82
CA VAL A 291 -10.27 0.98 -7.25
C VAL A 291 -11.31 1.73 -6.45
N ASP A 292 -12.46 1.15 -6.14
CA ASP A 292 -13.57 1.90 -5.55
C ASP A 292 -13.33 2.15 -4.06
N THR A 293 -13.03 1.08 -3.32
CA THR A 293 -12.90 1.12 -1.85
C THR A 293 -11.50 1.43 -1.35
N LYS A 294 -10.49 1.36 -2.23
CA LYS A 294 -9.07 1.43 -1.87
C LYS A 294 -8.64 0.30 -0.94
N TYR A 295 -9.38 -0.81 -0.88
CA TYR A 295 -8.99 -1.99 -0.12
C TYR A 295 -7.70 -2.59 -0.67
N MET A 296 -6.71 -2.83 0.20
CA MET A 296 -5.49 -3.53 -0.16
C MET A 296 -5.79 -5.02 -0.30
N LEU A 297 -5.70 -5.54 -1.53
CA LEU A 297 -6.08 -6.90 -1.87
C LEU A 297 -4.95 -7.88 -1.66
N ASN A 298 -3.77 -7.56 -2.20
CA ASN A 298 -2.59 -8.41 -2.16
C ASN A 298 -1.34 -7.52 -2.19
N ALA A 299 -0.25 -7.94 -1.54
CA ALA A 299 0.97 -7.17 -1.49
C ALA A 299 2.22 -8.06 -1.37
N LEU A 300 3.26 -7.71 -2.13
CA LEU A 300 4.54 -8.43 -2.15
C LEU A 300 5.70 -7.47 -1.85
N PRO A 301 6.60 -7.80 -0.91
CA PRO A 301 7.78 -6.97 -0.67
C PRO A 301 8.75 -7.07 -1.86
N TYR A 302 9.36 -5.95 -2.22
CA TYR A 302 10.46 -5.92 -3.18
C TYR A 302 11.77 -6.26 -2.47
N LEU A 303 12.33 -7.44 -2.74
CA LEU A 303 13.55 -7.97 -2.11
C LEU A 303 14.78 -7.90 -3.03
N GLY A 304 14.73 -7.06 -4.07
CA GLY A 304 15.75 -6.97 -5.11
C GLY A 304 15.58 -8.04 -6.20
N LYS A 305 16.72 -8.54 -6.72
CA LYS A 305 16.70 -9.60 -7.74
C LYS A 305 16.23 -10.92 -7.14
N ASP A 306 15.24 -11.52 -7.77
CA ASP A 306 14.74 -12.86 -7.47
C ASP A 306 15.57 -13.92 -8.22
N PRO A 307 16.35 -14.76 -7.52
CA PRO A 307 17.16 -15.81 -8.15
C PRO A 307 16.32 -17.01 -8.60
N THR A 308 15.08 -17.17 -8.09
CA THR A 308 14.19 -18.30 -8.38
C THR A 308 13.33 -18.08 -9.63
N ARG A 309 13.35 -16.87 -10.20
CA ARG A 309 12.57 -16.53 -11.39
C ARG A 309 13.06 -17.33 -12.61
N PRO A 310 12.15 -17.97 -13.38
CA PRO A 310 12.50 -18.67 -14.61
C PRO A 310 13.26 -17.79 -15.61
N ALA A 311 14.23 -18.38 -16.32
CA ALA A 311 14.98 -17.69 -17.36
C ALA A 311 14.02 -17.27 -18.50
N GLY A 312 14.09 -16.00 -18.91
CA GLY A 312 13.25 -15.45 -19.98
C GLY A 312 11.97 -14.76 -19.51
N GLU A 313 11.53 -14.96 -18.27
CA GLU A 313 10.38 -14.23 -17.71
C GLU A 313 10.76 -12.85 -17.17
N ARG A 314 9.90 -11.86 -17.41
CA ARG A 314 10.08 -10.50 -16.88
C ARG A 314 9.61 -10.44 -15.44
N ALA A 315 10.42 -9.87 -14.54
CA ALA A 315 10.05 -9.67 -13.12
C ALA A 315 8.67 -9.01 -12.97
N SER A 316 8.43 -7.96 -13.75
CA SER A 316 7.21 -7.19 -13.66
C SER A 316 5.97 -8.01 -14.00
N GLU A 317 6.07 -8.94 -14.95
CA GLU A 317 4.96 -9.85 -15.31
C GLU A 317 4.71 -10.88 -14.23
N THR A 318 5.77 -11.54 -13.71
CA THR A 318 5.64 -12.54 -12.64
C THR A 318 5.02 -11.93 -11.38
N VAL A 319 5.43 -10.71 -11.03
CA VAL A 319 4.88 -9.96 -9.89
C VAL A 319 3.40 -9.66 -10.09
N VAL A 320 3.02 -9.10 -11.25
CA VAL A 320 1.61 -8.80 -11.52
C VAL A 320 0.78 -10.07 -11.42
N MET A 321 1.20 -11.15 -12.09
CA MET A 321 0.48 -12.43 -12.08
C MET A 321 0.28 -12.96 -10.66
N ARG A 322 1.31 -12.92 -9.80
CA ARG A 322 1.19 -13.33 -8.39
C ARG A 322 0.21 -12.46 -7.60
N LEU A 323 0.19 -11.15 -7.84
CA LEU A 323 -0.69 -10.22 -7.13
C LEU A 323 -2.16 -10.43 -7.51
N ILE A 324 -2.44 -10.62 -8.81
CA ILE A 324 -3.80 -10.63 -9.35
C ILE A 324 -4.41 -12.03 -9.46
N GLU A 325 -3.60 -13.10 -9.40
CA GLU A 325 -4.06 -14.48 -9.57
C GLU A 325 -5.32 -14.83 -8.76
N PRO A 326 -5.43 -14.48 -7.45
CA PRO A 326 -6.62 -14.78 -6.66
C PRO A 326 -7.92 -14.15 -7.19
N PHE A 327 -7.81 -13.10 -8.03
CA PHE A 327 -8.93 -12.30 -8.51
C PHE A 327 -9.23 -12.50 -10.00
N THR A 328 -8.46 -13.35 -10.69
CA THR A 328 -8.66 -13.69 -12.10
C THR A 328 -9.89 -14.55 -12.34
N GLY A 329 -10.27 -14.74 -13.60
CA GLY A 329 -11.40 -15.59 -13.97
C GLY A 329 -12.77 -14.91 -13.85
N LYS A 330 -12.82 -13.72 -13.25
CA LYS A 330 -14.09 -13.05 -12.88
C LYS A 330 -14.51 -11.92 -13.80
N GLY A 331 -13.80 -11.65 -14.89
CA GLY A 331 -14.09 -10.54 -15.81
C GLY A 331 -13.70 -9.18 -15.26
N ARG A 332 -12.62 -9.12 -14.47
CA ARG A 332 -12.06 -7.89 -13.88
C ARG A 332 -11.05 -7.23 -14.81
N ASN A 333 -10.82 -5.96 -14.59
CA ASN A 333 -9.80 -5.16 -15.26
C ASN A 333 -8.67 -4.80 -14.30
N VAL A 334 -7.43 -4.89 -14.77
CA VAL A 334 -6.24 -4.51 -14.01
C VAL A 334 -5.60 -3.28 -14.65
N THR A 335 -5.59 -2.17 -13.91
CA THR A 335 -4.88 -0.95 -14.28
C THR A 335 -3.48 -0.94 -13.69
N MET A 336 -2.46 -0.61 -14.50
CA MET A 336 -1.07 -0.56 -14.03
C MET A 336 -0.23 0.47 -14.79
N ASP A 337 0.93 0.80 -14.20
CA ASP A 337 1.88 1.74 -14.79
C ASP A 337 2.71 1.14 -15.95
N ASN A 338 3.66 1.93 -16.44
CA ASN A 338 4.53 1.56 -17.56
C ASN A 338 5.63 0.55 -17.23
N PHE A 339 5.97 0.37 -15.95
CA PHE A 339 6.94 -0.61 -15.51
C PHE A 339 6.36 -2.02 -15.65
N PHE A 340 5.06 -2.17 -15.34
CA PHE A 340 4.35 -3.44 -15.43
C PHE A 340 3.83 -3.79 -16.83
N THR A 341 3.32 -2.79 -17.57
CA THR A 341 2.56 -3.04 -18.82
C THR A 341 3.42 -3.62 -19.95
N SER A 342 2.93 -4.71 -20.55
CA SER A 342 3.49 -5.33 -21.77
C SER A 342 2.45 -6.13 -22.53
N LEU A 343 2.71 -6.42 -23.81
CA LEU A 343 1.79 -7.21 -24.64
C LEU A 343 1.73 -8.67 -24.19
N SER A 344 2.87 -9.27 -23.82
CA SER A 344 2.90 -10.65 -23.30
C SER A 344 2.05 -10.83 -22.04
N LEU A 345 2.06 -9.83 -21.14
CA LEU A 345 1.20 -9.82 -19.97
C LEU A 345 -0.28 -9.70 -20.34
N ALA A 346 -0.61 -8.90 -21.35
CA ALA A 346 -1.98 -8.75 -21.83
C ALA A 346 -2.57 -10.09 -22.31
N ASP A 347 -1.78 -10.86 -23.08
CA ASP A 347 -2.19 -12.18 -23.55
C ASP A 347 -2.40 -13.18 -22.38
N LYS A 348 -1.48 -13.19 -21.40
CA LYS A 348 -1.59 -14.03 -20.19
C LYS A 348 -2.84 -13.70 -19.37
N LEU A 349 -3.17 -12.41 -19.21
CA LEU A 349 -4.36 -11.97 -18.46
C LEU A 349 -5.66 -12.31 -19.19
N ILE A 350 -5.71 -12.11 -20.52
CA ILE A 350 -6.86 -12.53 -21.33
C ILE A 350 -7.10 -14.03 -21.20
N ALA A 351 -6.04 -14.85 -21.24
CA ALA A 351 -6.15 -16.30 -21.05
C ALA A 351 -6.76 -16.67 -19.69
N LYS A 352 -6.59 -15.81 -18.67
CA LYS A 352 -7.24 -15.92 -17.35
C LYS A 352 -8.51 -15.06 -17.21
N ASN A 353 -9.20 -14.74 -18.29
CA ASN A 353 -10.47 -13.99 -18.30
C ASN A 353 -10.39 -12.65 -17.55
N THR A 354 -9.29 -11.91 -17.72
CA THR A 354 -9.00 -10.63 -17.04
C THR A 354 -8.47 -9.62 -18.07
N SER A 355 -8.99 -8.39 -18.08
CA SER A 355 -8.47 -7.33 -18.95
C SER A 355 -7.33 -6.55 -18.32
N ILE A 356 -6.55 -5.86 -19.15
CA ILE A 356 -5.50 -4.94 -18.75
C ILE A 356 -5.79 -3.55 -19.31
N LEU A 357 -5.37 -2.53 -18.55
CA LEU A 357 -5.31 -1.15 -18.98
C LEU A 357 -4.02 -0.52 -18.42
N GLY A 358 -3.14 0.00 -19.27
CA GLY A 358 -1.90 0.54 -18.74
C GLY A 358 -1.13 1.37 -19.74
N THR A 359 -0.27 2.23 -19.23
CA THR A 359 0.63 3.00 -20.09
C THR A 359 1.76 2.10 -20.59
N MET A 360 2.13 2.17 -21.86
CA MET A 360 3.30 1.47 -22.38
C MET A 360 4.51 2.39 -22.48
N ASN A 361 5.65 1.92 -21.99
CA ASN A 361 6.91 2.60 -22.16
C ASN A 361 7.35 2.55 -23.64
N LYS A 362 7.62 3.72 -24.25
CA LYS A 362 8.05 3.85 -25.66
C LYS A 362 9.32 3.05 -26.03
N ILE A 363 10.15 2.72 -25.04
CA ILE A 363 11.37 1.93 -25.22
C ILE A 363 11.05 0.47 -25.61
N ARG A 364 9.85 -0.04 -25.25
CA ARG A 364 9.44 -1.44 -25.50
C ARG A 364 9.59 -1.82 -26.96
N GLN A 365 10.20 -2.97 -27.23
CA GLN A 365 10.44 -3.46 -28.60
C GLN A 365 9.16 -3.95 -29.31
N GLU A 366 8.10 -4.17 -28.54
CA GLU A 366 6.76 -4.59 -28.98
C GLU A 366 5.98 -3.46 -29.66
N LEU A 367 6.37 -2.20 -29.46
CA LEU A 367 5.66 -1.05 -30.03
C LEU A 367 5.96 -0.87 -31.53
N PRO A 368 4.96 -0.42 -32.33
CA PRO A 368 5.16 -0.08 -33.73
C PRO A 368 6.26 0.98 -33.90
N PRO A 369 7.06 0.93 -34.99
CA PRO A 369 8.10 1.92 -35.25
C PRO A 369 7.57 3.36 -35.31
N SER A 370 6.35 3.58 -35.83
CA SER A 370 5.75 4.92 -35.94
C SER A 370 5.54 5.59 -34.58
N VAL A 371 5.34 4.81 -33.52
CA VAL A 371 5.15 5.30 -32.14
C VAL A 371 6.45 5.84 -31.52
N LYS A 372 7.58 5.30 -31.98
CA LYS A 372 8.92 5.67 -31.47
C LYS A 372 9.46 6.94 -32.09
N VAL A 373 8.97 7.28 -33.27
CA VAL A 373 9.31 8.53 -33.96
C VAL A 373 8.31 9.59 -33.51
N ASP A 374 8.77 10.63 -32.83
CA ASP A 374 7.92 11.79 -32.50
C ASP A 374 7.66 12.62 -33.77
N THR A 375 6.92 12.04 -34.71
CA THR A 375 6.41 12.72 -35.88
C THR A 375 5.48 13.86 -35.43
N PRO A 376 5.56 15.07 -36.01
CA PRO A 376 4.61 16.12 -35.72
C PRO A 376 3.22 15.68 -36.19
N THR A 377 2.36 15.28 -35.25
CA THR A 377 0.93 15.08 -35.49
C THR A 377 0.15 16.19 -34.81
N GLU A 378 -1.08 16.43 -35.28
CA GLU A 378 -1.98 17.44 -34.72
C GLU A 378 -2.15 17.25 -33.20
N LEU A 379 -2.21 18.35 -32.45
CA LEU A 379 -2.47 18.29 -31.01
C LEU A 379 -3.85 17.65 -30.77
N PHE A 380 -3.94 16.77 -29.77
CA PHE A 380 -5.13 15.97 -29.47
C PHE A 380 -5.54 14.97 -30.56
N SER A 381 -4.62 14.65 -31.48
CA SER A 381 -4.78 13.50 -32.38
C SER A 381 -4.70 12.17 -31.63
N THR A 382 -5.47 11.19 -32.11
CA THR A 382 -5.48 9.82 -31.61
C THR A 382 -5.29 8.86 -32.78
N THR A 383 -4.35 7.94 -32.62
CA THR A 383 -4.16 6.79 -33.52
C THR A 383 -4.38 5.52 -32.72
N VAL A 384 -5.08 4.54 -33.28
CA VAL A 384 -5.37 3.26 -32.62
C VAL A 384 -4.83 2.15 -33.48
N MET A 385 -4.00 1.31 -32.86
CA MET A 385 -3.45 0.11 -33.50
C MET A 385 -3.96 -1.12 -32.74
N THR A 386 -4.19 -2.22 -33.43
CA THR A 386 -4.64 -3.47 -32.81
C THR A 386 -3.67 -4.61 -33.10
N SER A 387 -3.52 -5.52 -32.13
CA SER A 387 -2.75 -6.76 -32.28
C SER A 387 -3.47 -7.86 -31.50
N GLY A 388 -4.05 -8.82 -32.21
CA GLY A 388 -4.91 -9.84 -31.62
C GLY A 388 -6.09 -9.21 -30.88
N LYS A 389 -6.16 -9.40 -29.56
CA LYS A 389 -7.23 -8.85 -28.69
C LYS A 389 -6.84 -7.56 -27.96
N ALA A 390 -5.62 -7.07 -28.18
CA ALA A 390 -5.12 -5.86 -27.56
C ALA A 390 -5.23 -4.66 -28.52
N SER A 391 -5.64 -3.52 -27.98
CA SER A 391 -5.59 -2.22 -28.63
C SER A 391 -4.50 -1.35 -28.00
N LEU A 392 -3.82 -0.59 -28.84
CA LEU A 392 -2.80 0.39 -28.47
C LEU A 392 -3.27 1.76 -28.93
N THR A 393 -3.66 2.59 -27.97
CA THR A 393 -4.04 3.99 -28.21
C THR A 393 -2.82 4.89 -28.08
N ILE A 394 -2.55 5.67 -29.13
CA ILE A 394 -1.51 6.69 -29.15
C ILE A 394 -2.20 8.04 -29.17
N TYR A 395 -2.14 8.76 -28.05
CA TYR A 395 -2.82 10.06 -27.90
C TYR A 395 -1.81 11.19 -27.73
N ARG A 396 -1.92 12.23 -28.56
CA ARG A 396 -1.05 13.42 -28.52
C ARG A 396 -1.60 14.45 -27.54
N CYS A 397 -1.25 14.33 -26.27
CA CYS A 397 -1.72 15.26 -25.23
C CYS A 397 -0.94 16.59 -25.17
N LYS A 398 0.32 16.60 -25.65
CA LYS A 398 1.17 17.82 -25.72
C LYS A 398 1.91 17.86 -27.06
N PRO A 399 2.33 19.03 -27.57
CA PRO A 399 2.93 19.14 -28.91
C PRO A 399 4.08 18.16 -29.18
N LYS A 400 4.97 17.98 -28.18
CA LYS A 400 6.15 17.11 -28.27
C LYS A 400 6.04 15.81 -27.44
N LYS A 401 4.86 15.47 -26.92
CA LYS A 401 4.68 14.26 -26.11
C LYS A 401 3.37 13.55 -26.45
N SER A 402 3.48 12.31 -26.89
CA SER A 402 2.36 11.36 -26.97
C SER A 402 2.42 10.35 -25.84
N ILE A 403 1.24 9.93 -25.39
CA ILE A 403 1.08 8.82 -24.45
C ILE A 403 0.62 7.58 -25.21
N CYS A 404 1.08 6.41 -24.77
CA CYS A 404 0.72 5.12 -25.32
C CYS A 404 -0.02 4.33 -24.26
N ILE A 405 -1.26 3.92 -24.53
CA ILE A 405 -2.07 3.12 -23.61
C ILE A 405 -2.36 1.79 -24.29
N LEU A 406 -1.94 0.69 -23.66
CA LEU A 406 -2.32 -0.65 -24.03
C LEU A 406 -3.58 -1.03 -23.28
N SER A 407 -4.56 -1.57 -24.00
CA SER A 407 -5.79 -2.07 -23.39
C SER A 407 -6.26 -3.35 -24.04
N THR A 408 -6.86 -4.22 -23.22
CA THR A 408 -7.69 -5.34 -23.70
C THR A 408 -9.15 -5.18 -23.26
N MET A 409 -9.45 -4.04 -22.62
CA MET A 409 -10.79 -3.62 -22.18
C MET A 409 -11.52 -2.83 -23.29
N HIS A 410 -10.81 -2.28 -24.27
CA HIS A 410 -11.40 -1.42 -25.30
C HIS A 410 -11.24 -2.05 -26.69
N PRO A 411 -12.22 -2.85 -27.17
CA PRO A 411 -12.23 -3.38 -28.54
C PRO A 411 -12.34 -2.29 -29.61
N THR A 412 -12.98 -1.18 -29.25
CA THR A 412 -13.14 0.02 -30.07
C THR A 412 -12.88 1.22 -29.17
N VAL A 413 -12.09 2.18 -29.65
CA VAL A 413 -11.74 3.39 -28.90
C VAL A 413 -12.66 4.53 -29.32
N ILE A 414 -13.27 5.18 -28.34
CA ILE A 414 -14.17 6.32 -28.53
C ILE A 414 -13.44 7.60 -28.16
N ILE A 415 -13.57 8.65 -28.98
CA ILE A 415 -13.00 9.97 -28.72
C ILE A 415 -14.06 10.87 -28.08
N GLY A 416 -13.75 11.49 -26.95
CA GLY A 416 -14.60 12.49 -26.30
C GLY A 416 -14.80 13.74 -27.14
N THR A 417 -15.94 14.41 -26.95
CA THR A 417 -16.33 15.60 -27.72
C THR A 417 -15.72 16.90 -27.18
N GLU A 418 -15.10 16.88 -26.00
CA GLU A 418 -14.46 18.05 -25.40
C GLU A 418 -13.27 18.59 -26.21
N LYS A 419 -12.83 19.82 -25.88
CA LYS A 419 -11.70 20.50 -26.54
C LYS A 419 -10.42 19.65 -26.62
N LYS A 420 -10.16 18.84 -25.58
CA LYS A 420 -8.98 17.97 -25.50
C LYS A 420 -9.15 16.66 -26.30
N LYS A 421 -10.34 16.34 -26.85
CA LYS A 421 -10.64 15.12 -27.63
C LYS A 421 -10.05 13.85 -27.00
N LYS A 422 -10.25 13.65 -25.68
CA LYS A 422 -9.60 12.56 -24.95
C LYS A 422 -10.22 11.21 -25.34
N PRO A 423 -9.42 10.20 -25.68
CA PRO A 423 -9.93 8.84 -25.85
C PRO A 423 -10.45 8.26 -24.54
N ASP A 424 -11.49 7.44 -24.60
CA ASP A 424 -12.04 6.68 -23.48
C ASP A 424 -10.96 5.88 -22.72
N THR A 425 -10.03 5.25 -23.44
CA THR A 425 -8.85 4.57 -22.87
C THR A 425 -8.01 5.45 -21.94
N VAL A 426 -7.88 6.75 -22.24
CA VAL A 426 -7.14 7.73 -21.43
C VAL A 426 -7.98 8.16 -20.22
N THR A 427 -9.27 8.36 -20.43
CA THR A 427 -10.22 8.71 -19.36
C THR A 427 -10.30 7.59 -18.33
N ASP A 428 -10.52 6.35 -18.76
CA ASP A 428 -10.63 5.18 -17.89
C ASP A 428 -9.32 4.88 -17.17
N TYR A 429 -8.17 5.08 -17.84
CA TYR A 429 -6.87 4.94 -17.20
C TYR A 429 -6.70 5.98 -16.09
N ASN A 430 -7.06 7.25 -16.33
CA ASN A 430 -6.94 8.28 -15.31
C ASN A 430 -7.86 8.04 -14.11
N ASN A 431 -9.06 7.50 -14.34
CA ASN A 431 -10.03 7.17 -13.30
C ASN A 431 -9.56 6.01 -12.40
N THR A 432 -8.73 5.11 -12.91
CA THR A 432 -8.36 3.86 -12.21
C THR A 432 -6.89 3.81 -11.77
N LYS A 433 -5.98 4.61 -12.33
CA LYS A 433 -4.53 4.54 -12.01
C LYS A 433 -4.16 4.92 -10.58
N GLY A 434 -4.97 5.75 -9.92
CA GLY A 434 -4.59 6.42 -8.66
C GLY A 434 -4.81 5.62 -7.39
N SER A 435 -5.36 4.41 -7.44
CA SER A 435 -5.87 3.73 -6.23
C SER A 435 -4.76 3.38 -5.23
N VAL A 436 -3.59 2.93 -5.72
CA VAL A 436 -2.44 2.62 -4.85
C VAL A 436 -1.86 3.90 -4.25
N ASP A 437 -1.78 4.99 -5.02
CA ASP A 437 -1.32 6.30 -4.54
C ASP A 437 -2.24 6.85 -3.44
N VAL A 438 -3.56 6.71 -3.63
CA VAL A 438 -4.56 7.11 -2.63
C VAL A 438 -4.48 6.24 -1.40
N LEU A 439 -4.33 4.92 -1.53
CA LEU A 439 -4.11 4.00 -0.41
C LEU A 439 -2.86 4.39 0.41
N ASP A 440 -1.78 4.74 -0.27
CA ASP A 440 -0.53 5.16 0.37
C ASP A 440 -0.65 6.54 1.05
N GLN A 441 -1.37 7.48 0.44
CA GLN A 441 -1.73 8.76 1.08
C GLN A 441 -2.60 8.53 2.32
N MET A 442 -3.59 7.65 2.22
CA MET A 442 -4.45 7.23 3.32
C MET A 442 -3.61 6.65 4.46
N ALA A 443 -2.67 5.72 4.19
CA ALA A 443 -1.81 5.12 5.20
C ALA A 443 -0.95 6.17 5.92
N ARG A 444 -0.37 7.12 5.18
CA ARG A 444 0.45 8.20 5.75
C ARG A 444 -0.30 9.11 6.73
N LEU A 445 -1.59 9.38 6.49
CA LEU A 445 -2.36 10.36 7.27
C LEU A 445 -2.48 10.00 8.75
N TYR A 446 -2.62 8.70 9.08
CA TYR A 446 -2.75 8.22 10.46
C TYR A 446 -1.69 7.16 10.79
N SER A 447 -0.51 7.29 10.18
CA SER A 447 0.50 6.24 10.24
C SER A 447 0.97 5.97 11.67
N VAL A 448 0.97 4.71 12.06
CA VAL A 448 1.55 4.23 13.31
C VAL A 448 3.08 4.16 13.27
N LYS A 449 3.71 4.69 12.21
CA LYS A 449 5.17 4.73 12.08
C LYS A 449 5.82 5.43 13.27
N GLY A 450 6.75 4.73 13.91
CA GLY A 450 7.61 5.25 14.99
C GLY A 450 9.08 5.20 14.60
N GLY A 451 9.92 5.89 15.37
CA GLY A 451 11.37 5.75 15.23
C GLY A 451 11.81 4.32 15.56
N THR A 452 12.39 3.62 14.58
CA THR A 452 12.92 2.27 14.75
C THR A 452 14.21 2.07 13.95
N ARG A 453 15.12 1.27 14.50
CA ARG A 453 16.34 0.82 13.81
C ARG A 453 16.20 -0.58 13.21
N ARG A 454 15.09 -1.26 13.47
CA ARG A 454 14.82 -2.63 13.05
C ARG A 454 13.80 -2.60 11.92
N TRP A 455 14.23 -2.98 10.73
CA TRP A 455 13.36 -2.98 9.55
C TRP A 455 12.12 -3.88 9.68
N PRO A 456 12.10 -5.02 10.40
CA PRO A 456 10.87 -5.81 10.56
C PRO A 456 9.78 -5.02 11.31
N VAL A 457 10.17 -4.20 12.28
CA VAL A 457 9.23 -3.31 12.99
C VAL A 457 8.69 -2.22 12.06
N ALA A 458 9.51 -1.72 11.12
CA ALA A 458 9.05 -0.77 10.11
C ALA A 458 7.98 -1.41 9.19
N VAL A 459 8.19 -2.67 8.78
CA VAL A 459 7.19 -3.45 8.02
C VAL A 459 5.91 -3.66 8.85
N PHE A 460 6.04 -4.00 10.13
CA PHE A 460 4.89 -4.15 11.02
C PHE A 460 4.06 -2.87 11.14
N TYR A 461 4.70 -1.69 11.19
CA TYR A 461 3.97 -0.43 11.15
C TYR A 461 3.20 -0.24 9.83
N ASN A 462 3.80 -0.57 8.68
CA ASN A 462 3.09 -0.53 7.41
C ASN A 462 1.90 -1.52 7.39
N MET A 463 2.10 -2.71 7.94
CA MET A 463 1.05 -3.73 8.06
C MET A 463 -0.14 -3.21 8.89
N LEU A 464 0.12 -2.56 10.03
CA LEU A 464 -0.92 -1.97 10.87
C LEU A 464 -1.66 -0.80 10.18
N ASP A 465 -0.94 0.02 9.41
CA ASP A 465 -1.52 1.12 8.64
C ASP A 465 -2.49 0.59 7.57
N LEU A 466 -2.07 -0.44 6.84
CA LEU A 466 -2.90 -1.11 5.82
C LEU A 466 -4.06 -1.90 6.46
N ALA A 467 -3.82 -2.56 7.60
CA ALA A 467 -4.85 -3.29 8.33
C ALA A 467 -5.97 -2.36 8.81
N ALA A 468 -5.66 -1.15 9.29
CA ALA A 468 -6.67 -0.18 9.69
C ALA A 468 -7.54 0.31 8.52
N ILE A 469 -6.95 0.46 7.33
CA ILE A 469 -7.69 0.83 6.12
C ILE A 469 -8.62 -0.30 5.69
N ASN A 470 -8.11 -1.52 5.59
CA ASN A 470 -8.90 -2.69 5.23
C ASN A 470 -10.00 -2.96 6.26
N ALA A 471 -9.71 -2.86 7.56
CA ALA A 471 -10.69 -3.04 8.62
C ALA A 471 -11.79 -1.98 8.56
N HIS A 472 -11.45 -0.71 8.25
CA HIS A 472 -12.46 0.34 8.07
C HIS A 472 -13.36 0.09 6.86
N VAL A 473 -12.82 -0.42 5.75
CA VAL A 473 -13.63 -0.82 4.59
C VAL A 473 -14.57 -1.97 4.95
N LEU A 474 -14.08 -3.00 5.64
CA LEU A 474 -14.90 -4.13 6.10
C LEU A 474 -16.00 -3.66 7.06
N TYR A 475 -15.68 -2.75 7.98
CA TYR A 475 -16.64 -2.20 8.95
C TYR A 475 -17.81 -1.49 8.26
N LYS A 476 -17.50 -0.54 7.37
CA LYS A 476 -18.52 0.22 6.62
C LYS A 476 -19.41 -0.68 5.76
N THR A 477 -18.85 -1.75 5.21
CA THR A 477 -19.57 -2.62 4.27
C THR A 477 -20.30 -3.79 4.93
N CYS A 478 -19.86 -4.26 6.10
CA CYS A 478 -20.52 -5.32 6.85
C CYS A 478 -21.62 -4.79 7.77
N LEU A 479 -21.38 -3.65 8.42
CA LEU A 479 -22.29 -3.10 9.44
C LEU A 479 -23.13 -1.92 8.95
N ASP A 480 -23.01 -1.56 7.67
CA ASP A 480 -23.68 -0.41 7.02
C ASP A 480 -23.50 0.92 7.76
N GLU A 481 -22.39 1.06 8.49
CA GLU A 481 -22.09 2.26 9.25
C GLU A 481 -21.31 3.29 8.44
N ARG A 482 -21.68 4.56 8.59
CA ARG A 482 -20.99 5.70 7.98
C ARG A 482 -20.09 6.40 9.01
N GLU A 483 -19.11 5.66 9.51
CA GLU A 483 -18.09 6.22 10.39
C GLU A 483 -16.90 6.75 9.59
N ASN A 484 -16.40 7.93 9.96
CA ASN A 484 -15.14 8.42 9.37
C ASN A 484 -13.95 7.59 9.91
N ARG A 485 -12.85 7.59 9.17
CA ARG A 485 -11.71 6.72 9.52
C ARG A 485 -11.04 7.07 10.85
N ARG A 486 -11.06 8.35 11.25
CA ARG A 486 -10.45 8.80 12.50
C ARG A 486 -11.20 8.20 13.69
N ASP A 487 -12.52 8.32 13.68
CA ASP A 487 -13.39 7.81 14.74
C ASP A 487 -13.34 6.28 14.79
N PHE A 488 -13.27 5.62 13.63
CA PHE A 488 -13.03 4.17 13.54
C PHE A 488 -11.74 3.75 14.24
N ILE A 489 -10.61 4.43 13.97
CA ILE A 489 -9.33 4.09 14.62
C ILE A 489 -9.38 4.36 16.13
N MET A 490 -10.08 5.42 16.58
CA MET A 490 -10.28 5.70 18.01
C MET A 490 -11.09 4.60 18.69
N GLY A 491 -12.22 4.20 18.08
CA GLY A 491 -13.06 3.11 18.57
C GLY A 491 -12.30 1.78 18.61
N LEU A 492 -11.58 1.45 17.53
CA LEU A 492 -10.73 0.27 17.46
C LEU A 492 -9.67 0.26 18.57
N ALA A 493 -9.01 1.39 18.83
CA ALA A 493 -8.02 1.48 19.91
C ALA A 493 -8.64 1.23 21.29
N CYS A 494 -9.87 1.70 21.53
CA CYS A 494 -10.61 1.41 22.76
C CYS A 494 -10.92 -0.09 22.90
N GLU A 495 -11.42 -0.73 21.85
CA GLU A 495 -11.74 -2.16 21.84
C GLU A 495 -10.48 -3.03 22.03
N LEU A 496 -9.37 -2.70 21.34
CA LEU A 496 -8.08 -3.40 21.45
C LEU A 496 -7.52 -3.43 22.88
N ARG A 497 -7.66 -2.34 23.66
CA ARG A 497 -7.14 -2.29 25.04
C ARG A 497 -8.10 -2.85 26.08
N GLN A 498 -9.35 -3.15 25.71
CA GLN A 498 -10.44 -3.34 26.67
C GLN A 498 -10.17 -4.51 27.64
N ASN A 499 -9.75 -5.67 27.13
CA ASN A 499 -9.48 -6.86 27.96
C ASN A 499 -8.27 -6.66 28.88
N HIS A 500 -7.22 -5.99 28.40
CA HIS A 500 -6.08 -5.62 29.21
C HIS A 500 -6.49 -4.71 30.38
N MET A 501 -7.33 -3.71 30.12
CA MET A 501 -7.84 -2.80 31.15
C MET A 501 -8.70 -3.52 32.20
N LYS A 502 -9.56 -4.47 31.78
CA LYS A 502 -10.35 -5.32 32.70
C LYS A 502 -9.44 -6.13 33.62
N THR A 503 -8.43 -6.78 33.07
CA THR A 503 -7.47 -7.58 33.84
C THR A 503 -6.67 -6.73 34.82
N LYS A 504 -6.22 -5.54 34.38
CA LYS A 504 -5.53 -4.57 35.23
C LYS A 504 -6.40 -4.11 36.40
N ALA A 505 -7.66 -3.74 36.13
CA ALA A 505 -8.59 -3.32 37.17
C ALA A 505 -8.86 -4.43 38.20
N ALA A 506 -9.02 -5.68 37.74
CA ALA A 506 -9.19 -6.84 38.62
C ALA A 506 -7.95 -7.07 39.51
N ALA A 507 -6.74 -6.95 38.94
CA ALA A 507 -5.49 -7.08 39.70
C ALA A 507 -5.34 -5.97 40.76
N THR A 508 -5.66 -4.71 40.42
CA THR A 508 -5.62 -3.60 41.38
C THR A 508 -6.66 -3.77 42.49
N ALA A 509 -7.87 -4.25 42.16
CA ALA A 509 -8.90 -4.56 43.15
C ALA A 509 -8.46 -5.67 44.11
N ALA A 510 -7.86 -6.75 43.58
CA ALA A 510 -7.31 -7.83 44.39
C ALA A 510 -6.18 -7.35 45.32
N GLU A 511 -5.25 -6.54 44.82
CA GLU A 511 -4.17 -5.97 45.64
C GLU A 511 -4.71 -5.06 46.74
N THR A 512 -5.75 -4.27 46.43
CA THR A 512 -6.41 -3.38 47.40
C THR A 512 -7.11 -4.20 48.48
N ALA A 513 -7.82 -5.27 48.11
CA ALA A 513 -8.45 -6.18 49.05
C ALA A 513 -7.43 -6.83 50.00
N VAL A 514 -6.29 -7.30 49.48
CA VAL A 514 -5.19 -7.87 50.30
C VAL A 514 -4.61 -6.84 51.28
N ARG A 515 -4.44 -5.58 50.85
CA ARG A 515 -3.95 -4.51 51.73
C ARG A 515 -4.96 -4.18 52.83
N VAL A 516 -6.25 -4.18 52.52
CA VAL A 516 -7.33 -3.94 53.50
C VAL A 516 -7.39 -5.08 54.51
N THR A 517 -7.29 -6.35 54.08
CA THR A 517 -7.25 -7.48 55.03
C THR A 517 -5.99 -7.43 55.91
N ALA A 518 -4.83 -7.12 55.34
CA ALA A 518 -3.59 -6.97 56.10
C ALA A 518 -3.59 -5.81 57.11
N THR A 519 -4.41 -4.77 56.90
CA THR A 519 -4.59 -3.67 57.85
C THR A 519 -5.61 -3.98 58.95
N LEU A 520 -6.55 -4.90 58.69
CA LEU A 520 -7.51 -5.40 59.70
C LEU A 520 -6.89 -6.47 60.61
N ASP A 521 -5.86 -7.19 60.17
CA ASP A 521 -5.14 -8.21 60.95
C ASP A 521 -4.02 -7.64 61.86
N VAL A 522 -3.95 -6.32 62.05
CA VAL A 522 -3.01 -5.71 63.01
C VAL A 522 -3.54 -5.94 64.44
N PRO A 523 -2.84 -6.68 65.32
CA PRO A 523 -3.29 -6.89 66.69
C PRO A 523 -3.38 -5.56 67.44
N LEU A 524 -4.53 -5.26 68.03
CA LEU A 524 -4.67 -4.17 69.00
C LEU A 524 -3.63 -4.35 70.10
N ALA A 525 -2.74 -3.37 70.24
CA ALA A 525 -1.76 -3.35 71.32
C ALA A 525 -2.50 -3.44 72.68
N PRO A 526 -2.02 -4.26 73.64
CA PRO A 526 -2.71 -4.41 74.92
C PRO A 526 -2.77 -3.06 75.64
N GLY A 527 -4.00 -2.61 75.88
CA GLY A 527 -4.29 -1.32 76.50
C GLY A 527 -3.64 -1.20 77.86
N LYS A 528 -2.95 -0.07 78.09
CA LYS A 528 -2.54 0.34 79.42
C LYS A 528 -3.78 0.68 80.24
N THR A 529 -4.01 -0.10 81.29
CA THR A 529 -4.97 0.18 82.35
C THR A 529 -4.60 1.50 83.05
N THR A 530 -5.44 2.52 82.91
CA THR A 530 -5.41 3.71 83.75
C THR A 530 -6.05 3.33 85.09
N GLN A 531 -5.26 3.36 86.17
CA GLN A 531 -5.78 3.26 87.54
C GLN A 531 -6.54 4.55 87.91
N CYS A 532 -7.65 4.36 88.62
CA CYS A 532 -8.57 5.39 89.13
C CYS A 532 -7.93 6.41 90.06
#